data_AF-A0A7J8Q1A0-F1
#
_entry.id   AF-A0A7J8Q1A0-F1
#
_cell.length_a   1.000
_cell.length_b   1.000
_cell.length_c   1.000
_cell.angle_alpha   90.00
_cell.angle_beta   90.00
_cell.angle_gamma   90.00
#
_symmetry.space_group_name_H-M   'P 1'
#
loop_
_entity.id
_entity.type
_entity.pdbx_description
1 polymer ?
#
loop_
_entity_poly.entity_id
_entity_poly.type
_entity_poly.pdbx_seq_one_letter_code
_entity_poly.pdbx_strand_id
1 'polypeptide(L)'
;METIKPKSALTNSNNKSRLARTFQKVINLRTATKIASSNGVGICVLASQRKLPHHGSTPDRKTSSHAPNNSMVKQKAVLEALLAKVFASVTSIKAAYAELQLAQHPYNSDAIQASDQAVVEELRALSEVKRKFLKKELDLSPQVTLMLAEIQEQQSLMRTYGITIKKLESDVEEKGSDIALLRKQLEECTTFNKSLEKKLNASGPLSMFDDFQFTKLNPSHFVQVLHFCLRSARSFVKVMVKEMESAKWDLDAAAKTIEPGAVFARESHKCFAFESFVCRTMLEGFDSPDFGVAKESDSKRLDPEQHFNTFKTLKSAHPKSFLAQNPSSSLARF
;
A
#
# COMPACT_ATOMS: atom_id res chain seq x y z
N MET A 1 29.16 -13.28 39.39
CA MET A 1 29.78 -14.31 38.53
C MET A 1 29.14 -14.23 37.15
N GLU A 2 29.98 -13.98 36.17
CA GLU A 2 29.86 -14.25 34.73
C GLU A 2 28.57 -13.90 33.96
N THR A 3 28.71 -12.79 33.24
CA THR A 3 27.97 -12.37 32.05
C THR A 3 28.16 -13.35 30.89
N ILE A 4 27.08 -13.92 30.34
CA ILE A 4 27.10 -14.66 29.08
C ILE A 4 26.43 -13.82 27.99
N LYS A 5 27.28 -13.17 27.17
CA LYS A 5 26.92 -12.70 25.81
C LYS A 5 26.80 -13.91 24.88
N PRO A 6 25.82 -13.96 23.96
CA PRO A 6 25.96 -14.80 22.79
C PRO A 6 26.85 -14.10 21.75
N LYS A 7 27.93 -14.79 21.37
CA LYS A 7 28.87 -14.44 20.30
C LYS A 7 28.17 -14.51 18.93
N SER A 8 28.42 -13.49 18.12
CA SER A 8 28.26 -13.52 16.67
C SER A 8 29.29 -14.46 16.04
N ALA A 9 28.85 -15.32 15.11
CA ALA A 9 29.72 -15.97 14.14
C ALA A 9 29.25 -15.62 12.72
N LEU A 10 30.22 -15.19 11.93
CA LEU A 10 30.13 -14.61 10.61
C LEU A 10 30.17 -15.71 9.53
N THR A 11 29.42 -15.51 8.44
CA THR A 11 29.58 -16.07 7.07
C THR A 11 29.23 -17.56 6.90
N ASN A 12 28.44 -18.00 5.91
CA ASN A 12 28.65 -17.76 4.49
C ASN A 12 27.39 -18.05 3.62
N SER A 13 27.28 -17.33 2.50
CA SER A 13 26.64 -17.72 1.22
C SER A 13 25.10 -17.66 1.05
N ASN A 14 24.68 -16.53 0.47
CA ASN A 14 23.88 -16.43 -0.78
C ASN A 14 22.36 -16.59 -0.85
N ASN A 15 21.61 -16.62 0.25
CA ASN A 15 20.14 -16.59 0.14
C ASN A 15 19.53 -15.21 0.42
N LYS A 16 19.95 -14.19 -0.35
CA LYS A 16 19.19 -12.93 -0.45
C LYS A 16 17.84 -13.25 -1.09
N SER A 17 16.78 -13.22 -0.29
CA SER A 17 15.39 -13.47 -0.71
C SER A 17 15.06 -12.67 -1.96
N ARG A 18 14.24 -13.25 -2.86
CA ARG A 18 13.76 -12.56 -4.09
C ARG A 18 13.22 -11.17 -3.76
N LEU A 19 12.57 -11.03 -2.59
CA LEU A 19 12.04 -9.78 -2.07
C LEU A 19 13.12 -8.71 -1.84
N ALA A 20 14.25 -9.06 -1.21
CA ALA A 20 15.35 -8.12 -0.98
C ALA A 20 16.01 -7.66 -2.29
N ARG A 21 16.07 -8.53 -3.31
CA ARG A 21 16.54 -8.14 -4.65
C ARG A 21 15.55 -7.21 -5.35
N THR A 22 14.24 -7.41 -5.16
CA THR A 22 13.21 -6.52 -5.70
C THR A 22 13.30 -5.13 -5.06
N PHE A 23 13.43 -5.04 -3.73
CA PHE A 23 13.58 -3.75 -3.05
C PHE A 23 14.88 -3.04 -3.41
N GLN A 24 16.01 -3.75 -3.52
CA GLN A 24 17.27 -3.13 -3.96
C GLN A 24 17.18 -2.60 -5.40
N LYS A 25 16.48 -3.30 -6.31
CA LYS A 25 16.23 -2.83 -7.68
C LYS A 25 15.35 -1.58 -7.71
N VAL A 26 14.30 -1.54 -6.89
CA VAL A 26 13.38 -0.38 -6.80
C VAL A 26 14.08 0.84 -6.19
N ILE A 27 14.96 0.64 -5.21
CA ILE A 27 15.75 1.72 -4.60
C ILE A 27 16.79 2.28 -5.59
N ASN A 28 17.47 1.41 -6.35
CA ASN A 28 18.46 1.83 -7.35
C ASN A 28 17.83 2.45 -8.62
N LEU A 29 16.57 2.11 -8.95
CA LEU A 29 15.82 2.78 -10.01
C LEU A 29 15.47 4.24 -9.66
N ARG A 30 15.33 4.58 -8.37
CA ARG A 30 15.07 5.97 -7.94
C ARG A 30 16.28 6.89 -8.02
N THR A 31 17.50 6.36 -7.90
CA THR A 31 18.74 7.16 -7.97
C THR A 31 19.23 7.44 -9.38
N ALA A 32 18.69 6.74 -10.39
CA ALA A 32 19.06 6.90 -11.79
C ALA A 32 17.83 7.15 -12.67
N THR A 33 17.07 8.23 -12.41
CA THR A 33 16.15 8.78 -13.40
C THR A 33 16.43 10.26 -13.61
N LYS A 34 17.19 10.52 -14.67
CA LYS A 34 17.35 11.81 -15.32
C LYS A 34 15.98 12.22 -15.88
N ILE A 35 15.40 13.25 -15.27
CA ILE A 35 14.45 14.23 -15.82
C ILE A 35 13.59 13.73 -17.01
N ALA A 36 12.36 13.32 -16.72
CA ALA A 36 11.23 13.45 -17.62
C ALA A 36 10.04 13.92 -16.78
N SER A 37 9.86 15.23 -16.71
CA SER A 37 8.68 15.85 -16.08
C SER A 37 7.54 15.80 -17.09
N SER A 38 6.54 14.98 -16.80
CA SER A 38 5.21 15.14 -17.37
C SER A 38 4.28 15.50 -16.22
N ASN A 39 3.53 16.58 -16.44
CA ASN A 39 2.52 17.21 -15.58
C ASN A 39 3.05 18.18 -14.52
N GLY A 40 3.09 19.46 -14.93
CA GLY A 40 2.70 20.62 -14.12
C GLY A 40 3.64 21.02 -12.98
N VAL A 41 4.23 22.20 -13.12
CA VAL A 41 5.07 22.92 -12.12
C VAL A 41 6.51 22.39 -12.03
N GLY A 42 7.31 22.76 -13.04
CA GLY A 42 8.77 22.65 -12.98
C GLY A 42 9.35 23.69 -12.03
N ILE A 43 9.88 23.23 -10.90
CA ILE A 43 10.75 24.01 -10.02
C ILE A 43 12.07 24.24 -10.76
N CYS A 44 12.29 25.47 -11.22
CA CYS A 44 13.56 25.88 -11.80
C CYS A 44 14.48 26.29 -10.63
N VAL A 45 15.31 25.36 -10.14
CA VAL A 45 16.43 25.71 -9.27
C VAL A 45 17.47 26.43 -10.12
N LEU A 46 17.35 27.75 -10.24
CA LEU A 46 18.45 28.58 -10.71
C LEU A 46 19.47 28.65 -9.59
N ALA A 47 20.55 27.88 -9.72
CA ALA A 47 21.73 28.07 -8.89
C ALA A 47 22.20 29.52 -9.05
N SER A 48 22.01 30.33 -8.00
CA SER A 48 22.58 31.66 -7.92
C SER A 48 24.09 31.53 -7.84
N GLN A 49 24.76 31.61 -8.99
CA GLN A 49 26.18 31.89 -9.07
C GLN A 49 26.35 33.29 -9.65
N ARG A 50 26.34 34.31 -8.79
CA ARG A 50 26.89 35.62 -9.11
C ARG A 50 28.15 35.83 -8.27
N LYS A 51 29.29 35.34 -8.76
CA LYS A 51 30.60 35.83 -8.33
C LYS A 51 30.80 37.22 -8.95
N LEU A 52 30.77 38.27 -8.13
CA LEU A 52 31.32 39.57 -8.51
C LEU A 52 32.84 39.44 -8.70
N PRO A 53 33.44 39.91 -9.81
CA PRO A 53 34.88 40.12 -9.88
C PRO A 53 35.24 41.40 -9.11
N HIS A 54 35.96 41.25 -7.99
CA HIS A 54 36.65 42.35 -7.34
C HIS A 54 37.92 42.68 -8.15
N HIS A 55 38.11 43.95 -8.48
CA HIS A 55 39.30 44.49 -9.12
C HIS A 55 40.57 44.17 -8.31
N GLY A 56 41.47 43.37 -8.90
CA GLY A 56 42.85 43.20 -8.48
C GLY A 56 43.77 43.68 -9.60
N SER A 57 44.52 44.74 -9.33
CA SER A 57 45.38 45.46 -10.26
C SER A 57 46.70 44.71 -10.51
N THR A 58 47.09 44.56 -11.77
CA THR A 58 48.51 44.47 -12.18
C THR A 58 48.69 45.23 -13.50
N PRO A 59 49.73 46.09 -13.63
CA PRO A 59 49.92 46.93 -14.80
C PRO A 59 50.80 46.22 -15.83
N ASP A 60 50.41 46.33 -17.10
CA ASP A 60 51.25 46.67 -18.26
C ASP A 60 50.68 46.04 -19.52
N ARG A 61 50.23 46.90 -20.46
CA ARG A 61 50.81 47.08 -21.80
C ARG A 61 49.80 47.83 -22.68
N LYS A 62 50.25 48.98 -23.19
CA LYS A 62 49.56 49.90 -24.09
C LYS A 62 48.90 49.16 -25.26
N THR A 63 47.64 49.46 -25.55
CA THR A 63 47.10 49.64 -26.92
C THR A 63 45.66 50.15 -26.89
N SER A 64 45.41 51.19 -27.71
CA SER A 64 44.12 51.64 -28.25
C SER A 64 43.06 52.16 -27.27
N SER A 65 43.09 53.47 -27.07
CA SER A 65 41.99 54.27 -26.51
C SER A 65 40.76 54.29 -27.44
N HIS A 66 39.83 53.36 -27.22
CA HIS A 66 38.42 53.60 -27.47
C HIS A 66 37.71 53.55 -26.12
N ALA A 67 37.61 54.72 -25.48
CA ALA A 67 36.73 54.89 -24.34
C ALA A 67 35.32 54.45 -24.76
N PRO A 68 34.66 53.52 -24.04
CA PRO A 68 33.29 53.17 -24.35
C PRO A 68 32.46 54.44 -24.26
N ASN A 69 31.69 54.75 -25.31
CA ASN A 69 30.76 55.87 -25.29
C ASN A 69 29.89 55.76 -24.03
N ASN A 70 30.00 56.73 -23.12
CA ASN A 70 29.32 56.76 -21.83
C ASN A 70 27.79 56.58 -21.98
N SER A 71 27.23 56.93 -23.13
CA SER A 71 25.83 56.69 -23.52
C SER A 71 25.48 55.19 -23.64
N MET A 72 26.34 54.37 -24.22
CA MET A 72 26.11 52.92 -24.38
C MET A 72 26.14 52.20 -23.02
N VAL A 73 27.04 52.61 -22.12
CA VAL A 73 27.13 52.04 -20.76
C VAL A 73 25.89 52.38 -19.95
N LYS A 74 25.40 53.62 -20.03
CA LYS A 74 24.16 54.06 -19.38
C LYS A 74 22.93 53.32 -19.91
N GLN A 75 22.80 53.17 -21.24
CA GLN A 75 21.69 52.41 -21.84
C GLN A 75 21.70 50.95 -21.41
N LYS A 76 22.87 50.31 -21.35
CA LYS A 76 23.02 48.94 -20.87
C LYS A 76 22.55 48.80 -19.41
N ALA A 77 22.96 49.73 -18.53
CA ALA A 77 22.54 49.71 -17.12
C ALA A 77 21.03 49.91 -16.95
N VAL A 78 20.43 50.82 -17.73
CA VAL A 78 18.97 51.03 -17.73
C VAL A 78 18.22 49.78 -18.21
N LEU A 79 18.73 49.09 -19.24
CA LEU A 79 18.15 47.83 -19.71
C LEU A 79 18.29 46.71 -18.68
N GLU A 80 19.41 46.60 -17.98
CA GLU A 80 19.60 45.61 -16.91
C GLU A 80 18.62 45.86 -15.75
N ALA A 81 18.46 47.12 -15.35
CA ALA A 81 17.49 47.52 -14.34
C ALA A 81 16.04 47.25 -14.75
N LEU A 82 15.70 47.51 -16.01
CA LEU A 82 14.39 47.18 -16.58
C LEU A 82 14.13 45.68 -16.53
N LEU A 83 15.11 44.87 -16.94
CA LEU A 83 15.00 43.41 -16.96
C LEU A 83 14.82 42.85 -15.54
N ALA A 84 15.60 43.34 -14.57
CA ALA A 84 15.45 42.96 -13.16
C ALA A 84 14.04 43.27 -12.64
N LYS A 85 13.51 44.47 -12.93
CA LYS A 85 12.15 44.84 -12.55
C LYS A 85 11.09 43.91 -13.16
N VAL A 86 11.25 43.51 -14.42
CA VAL A 86 10.35 42.55 -15.08
C VAL A 86 10.39 41.18 -14.38
N PHE A 87 11.59 40.66 -14.06
CA PHE A 87 11.72 39.39 -13.35
C PHE A 87 11.11 39.45 -11.94
N ALA A 88 11.34 40.54 -11.21
CA ALA A 88 10.74 40.75 -9.88
C ALA A 88 9.21 40.74 -9.92
N SER A 89 8.58 41.45 -10.87
CA SER A 89 7.12 41.43 -11.05
C SER A 89 6.61 40.04 -11.46
N VAL A 90 7.31 39.31 -12.34
CA VAL A 90 6.93 37.93 -12.70
C VAL A 90 7.00 37.00 -11.48
N THR A 91 8.02 37.15 -10.64
CA THR A 91 8.14 36.37 -9.39
C THR A 91 7.05 36.76 -8.39
N SER A 92 6.68 38.04 -8.30
CA SER A 92 5.56 38.52 -7.48
C SER A 92 4.23 37.91 -7.93
N ILE A 93 3.96 37.88 -9.25
CA ILE A 93 2.77 37.22 -9.83
C ILE A 93 2.74 35.73 -9.47
N LYS A 94 3.89 35.03 -9.56
CA LYS A 94 3.98 33.62 -9.18
C LYS A 94 3.65 33.39 -7.70
N ALA A 95 4.16 34.26 -6.82
CA ALA A 95 3.89 34.19 -5.39
C ALA A 95 2.39 34.41 -5.11
N ALA A 96 1.79 35.46 -5.69
CA ALA A 96 0.36 35.75 -5.54
C ALA A 96 -0.52 34.60 -6.09
N TYR A 97 -0.13 33.99 -7.21
CA TYR A 97 -0.83 32.81 -7.74
C TYR A 97 -0.71 31.59 -6.80
N ALA A 98 0.45 31.37 -6.18
CA ALA A 98 0.60 30.30 -5.19
C ALA A 98 -0.28 30.55 -3.94
N GLU A 99 -0.42 31.80 -3.50
CA GLU A 99 -1.32 32.18 -2.40
C GLU A 99 -2.78 31.92 -2.78
N LEU A 100 -3.18 32.25 -4.01
CA LEU A 100 -4.50 31.96 -4.54
C LEU A 100 -4.79 30.45 -4.54
N GLN A 101 -3.82 29.62 -4.95
CA GLN A 101 -3.96 28.15 -4.91
C GLN A 101 -4.10 27.63 -3.48
N LEU A 102 -3.34 28.18 -2.53
CA LEU A 102 -3.43 27.81 -1.12
C LEU A 102 -4.81 28.17 -0.53
N ALA A 103 -5.35 29.33 -0.90
CA ALA A 103 -6.65 29.81 -0.42
C ALA A 103 -7.85 29.04 -0.99
N GLN A 104 -7.66 28.14 -1.97
CA GLN A 104 -8.75 27.29 -2.45
C GLN A 104 -9.02 26.11 -1.52
N HIS A 105 -8.03 25.68 -0.72
CA HIS A 105 -8.13 24.47 0.10
C HIS A 105 -7.43 24.65 1.45
N PRO A 106 -8.17 24.93 2.54
CA PRO A 106 -9.61 25.16 2.59
C PRO A 106 -10.03 26.48 1.90
N TYR A 107 -11.23 26.53 1.35
CA TYR A 107 -11.74 27.67 0.59
C TYR A 107 -11.82 28.94 1.45
N ASN A 108 -11.15 30.01 1.03
CA ASN A 108 -11.15 31.32 1.66
C ASN A 108 -11.37 32.41 0.60
N SER A 109 -12.58 32.95 0.52
CA SER A 109 -12.95 33.98 -0.46
C SER A 109 -12.10 35.23 -0.39
N ASP A 110 -11.80 35.70 0.83
CA ASP A 110 -11.13 36.97 1.06
C ASP A 110 -9.65 36.88 0.63
N ALA A 111 -9.02 35.75 0.95
CA ALA A 111 -7.66 35.45 0.51
C ALA A 111 -7.57 35.25 -1.00
N ILE A 112 -8.54 34.55 -1.61
CA ILE A 112 -8.61 34.42 -3.08
C ILE A 112 -8.73 35.80 -3.74
N GLN A 113 -9.63 36.66 -3.24
CA GLN A 113 -9.82 38.00 -3.79
C GLN A 113 -8.57 38.87 -3.61
N ALA A 114 -7.92 38.82 -2.45
CA ALA A 114 -6.68 39.56 -2.19
C ALA A 114 -5.54 39.12 -3.12
N SER A 115 -5.38 37.80 -3.31
CA SER A 115 -4.35 37.25 -4.20
C SER A 115 -4.65 37.54 -5.68
N ASP A 116 -5.91 37.49 -6.11
CA ASP A 116 -6.32 37.88 -7.46
C ASP A 116 -6.03 39.36 -7.72
N GLN A 117 -6.40 40.23 -6.78
CA GLN A 117 -6.11 41.66 -6.86
C GLN A 117 -4.59 41.93 -6.96
N ALA A 118 -3.76 41.22 -6.19
CA ALA A 118 -2.31 41.35 -6.26
C ALA A 118 -1.75 40.94 -7.64
N VAL A 119 -2.29 39.89 -8.27
CA VAL A 119 -1.94 39.50 -9.64
C VAL A 119 -2.30 40.61 -10.63
N VAL A 120 -3.52 41.17 -10.52
CA VAL A 120 -3.99 42.26 -11.41
C VAL A 120 -3.11 43.51 -11.26
N GLU A 121 -2.72 43.86 -10.04
CA GLU A 121 -1.85 45.00 -9.76
C GLU A 121 -0.45 44.84 -10.37
N GLU A 122 0.17 43.67 -10.24
CA GLU A 122 1.47 43.39 -10.85
C GLU A 122 1.40 43.36 -12.39
N LEU A 123 0.32 42.81 -12.96
CA LEU A 123 0.09 42.85 -14.42
C LEU A 123 -0.10 44.28 -14.92
N ARG A 124 -0.81 45.12 -14.16
CA ARG A 124 -0.96 46.55 -14.45
C ARG A 124 0.40 47.25 -14.42
N ALA A 125 1.22 47.01 -13.39
CA ALA A 125 2.56 47.56 -13.28
C ALA A 125 3.47 47.13 -14.44
N LEU A 126 3.41 45.86 -14.85
CA LEU A 126 4.16 45.32 -15.99
C LEU A 126 3.74 45.98 -17.32
N SER A 127 2.43 46.23 -17.48
CA SER A 127 1.87 46.94 -18.65
C SER A 127 2.41 48.37 -18.74
N GLU A 128 2.50 49.09 -17.62
CA GLU A 128 3.10 50.42 -17.58
C GLU A 128 4.59 50.42 -17.95
N VAL A 129 5.33 49.43 -17.44
CA VAL A 129 6.74 49.24 -17.77
C VAL A 129 6.92 48.98 -19.28
N LYS A 130 6.09 48.11 -19.86
CA LYS A 130 6.06 47.86 -21.32
C LYS A 130 5.76 49.14 -22.10
N ARG A 131 4.77 49.92 -21.67
CA ARG A 131 4.41 51.20 -22.32
C ARG A 131 5.57 52.19 -22.30
N LYS A 132 6.22 52.39 -21.15
CA LYS A 132 7.37 53.29 -21.00
C LYS A 132 8.56 52.86 -21.87
N PHE A 133 8.82 51.55 -21.95
CA PHE A 133 9.84 51.00 -22.82
C PHE A 133 9.57 51.30 -24.31
N LEU A 134 8.35 51.06 -24.79
CA LEU A 134 7.98 51.30 -26.19
C LEU A 134 8.04 52.78 -26.58
N LYS A 135 7.65 53.68 -25.67
CA LYS A 135 7.75 55.13 -25.88
C LYS A 135 9.17 55.68 -25.72
N LYS A 136 10.14 54.85 -25.33
CA LYS A 136 11.51 55.25 -24.96
C LYS A 136 11.56 56.28 -23.82
N GLU A 137 10.54 56.27 -22.95
CA GLU A 137 10.39 57.12 -21.76
C GLU A 137 10.86 56.36 -20.51
N LEU A 138 12.09 55.85 -20.53
CA LEU A 138 12.67 55.11 -19.40
C LEU A 138 13.37 56.06 -18.44
N ASP A 139 12.62 56.60 -17.49
CA ASP A 139 13.19 57.33 -16.36
C ASP A 139 13.45 56.35 -15.21
N LEU A 140 14.55 55.61 -15.31
CA LEU A 140 14.98 54.65 -14.30
C LEU A 140 16.34 55.06 -13.75
N SER A 141 16.44 55.10 -12.42
CA SER A 141 17.73 55.08 -11.73
C SER A 141 18.22 53.62 -11.67
N PRO A 142 19.26 53.23 -12.44
CA PRO A 142 19.59 51.81 -12.61
C PRO A 142 19.93 51.10 -11.29
N GLN A 143 20.78 51.72 -10.46
CA GLN A 143 21.22 51.16 -9.19
C GLN A 143 20.06 50.96 -8.20
N VAL A 144 19.20 51.97 -8.07
CA VAL A 144 18.05 51.91 -7.15
C VAL A 144 17.04 50.87 -7.62
N THR A 145 16.77 50.84 -8.93
CA THR A 145 15.81 49.91 -9.53
C THR A 145 16.28 48.46 -9.39
N LEU A 146 17.58 48.19 -9.61
CA LEU A 146 18.16 46.86 -9.40
C LEU A 146 18.00 46.39 -7.95
N MET A 147 18.30 47.26 -6.99
CA MET A 147 18.19 46.91 -5.57
C MET A 147 16.74 46.65 -5.15
N LEU A 148 15.79 47.48 -5.60
CA LEU A 148 14.36 47.29 -5.31
C LEU A 148 13.81 46.02 -5.96
N ALA A 149 14.20 45.73 -7.20
CA ALA A 149 13.80 44.52 -7.91
C ALA A 149 14.32 43.27 -7.20
N GLU A 150 15.59 43.26 -6.79
CA GLU A 150 16.17 42.17 -6.01
C GLU A 150 15.39 41.96 -4.70
N ILE A 151 15.11 43.02 -3.93
CA ILE A 151 14.34 42.92 -2.68
C ILE A 151 12.94 42.33 -2.93
N GLN A 152 12.24 42.82 -3.95
CA GLN A 152 10.90 42.33 -4.31
C GLN A 152 10.94 40.85 -4.74
N GLU A 153 11.94 40.45 -5.52
CA GLU A 153 12.13 39.06 -5.93
C GLU A 153 12.37 38.16 -4.72
N GLN A 154 13.30 38.54 -3.83
CA GLN A 154 13.60 37.76 -2.62
C GLN A 154 12.38 37.62 -1.71
N GLN A 155 11.61 38.70 -1.51
CA GLN A 155 10.36 38.64 -0.73
C GLN A 155 9.33 37.70 -1.35
N SER A 156 9.19 37.73 -2.68
CA SER A 156 8.24 36.87 -3.40
C SER A 156 8.66 35.40 -3.36
N LEU A 157 9.97 35.12 -3.42
CA LEU A 157 10.52 33.77 -3.21
C LEU A 157 10.27 33.29 -1.78
N MET A 158 10.48 34.13 -0.77
CA MET A 158 10.19 33.79 0.62
C MET A 158 8.72 33.41 0.84
N ARG A 159 7.78 34.17 0.25
CA ARG A 159 6.34 33.82 0.29
C ARG A 159 6.08 32.44 -0.32
N THR A 160 6.64 32.18 -1.50
CA THR A 160 6.48 30.89 -2.20
C THR A 160 7.04 29.71 -1.40
N TYR A 161 8.21 29.87 -0.78
CA TYR A 161 8.77 28.85 0.10
C TYR A 161 7.90 28.63 1.35
N GLY A 162 7.39 29.71 1.97
CA GLY A 162 6.47 29.60 3.10
C GLY A 162 5.22 28.80 2.78
N ILE A 163 4.63 29.00 1.59
CA ILE A 163 3.47 28.23 1.11
C ILE A 163 3.83 26.75 0.91
N THR A 164 4.99 26.50 0.30
CA THR A 164 5.47 25.13 0.06
C THR A 164 5.70 24.37 1.37
N ILE A 165 6.27 25.05 2.38
CA ILE A 165 6.48 24.49 3.71
C ILE A 165 5.14 24.12 4.35
N LYS A 166 4.17 25.05 4.37
CA LYS A 166 2.83 24.79 4.92
C LYS A 166 2.14 23.60 4.26
N LYS A 167 2.28 23.48 2.92
CA LYS A 167 1.75 22.34 2.18
C LYS A 167 2.39 21.03 2.60
N LEU A 168 3.72 20.99 2.68
CA LEU A 168 4.45 19.80 3.11
C LEU A 168 4.14 19.42 4.56
N GLU A 169 3.97 20.39 5.46
CA GLU A 169 3.52 20.16 6.83
C GLU A 169 2.14 19.50 6.87
N SER A 170 1.17 20.04 6.11
CA SER A 170 -0.16 19.43 6.00
C SER A 170 -0.11 18.00 5.44
N ASP A 171 0.70 17.75 4.41
CA ASP A 171 0.87 16.42 3.83
C ASP A 171 1.47 15.43 4.85
N VAL A 172 2.42 15.88 5.67
CA VAL A 172 3.02 15.06 6.73
C VAL A 172 1.98 14.68 7.79
N GLU A 173 1.14 15.61 8.23
CA GLU A 173 0.07 15.35 9.21
C GLU A 173 -1.00 14.39 8.66
N GLU A 174 -1.41 14.55 7.41
CA GLU A 174 -2.34 13.62 6.73
C GLU A 174 -1.75 12.20 6.69
N LYS A 175 -0.51 12.07 6.23
CA LYS A 175 0.16 10.76 6.15
C LYS A 175 0.43 10.17 7.52
N GLY A 176 0.69 11.00 8.54
CA GLY A 176 0.78 10.58 9.93
C GLY A 176 -0.51 9.94 10.43
N SER A 177 -1.66 10.56 10.10
CA SER A 177 -3.00 10.06 10.43
C SER A 177 -3.30 8.74 9.71
N ASP A 178 -2.98 8.63 8.42
CA ASP A 178 -3.12 7.40 7.63
C ASP A 178 -2.32 6.24 8.24
N ILE A 179 -1.06 6.49 8.62
CA ILE A 179 -0.20 5.49 9.24
C ILE A 179 -0.78 5.01 10.57
N ALA A 180 -1.31 5.91 11.39
CA ALA A 180 -1.95 5.57 12.65
C ALA A 180 -3.19 4.68 12.44
N LEU A 181 -4.04 5.03 11.46
CA LEU A 181 -5.21 4.24 11.08
C LEU A 181 -4.83 2.83 10.63
N LEU A 182 -3.86 2.70 9.72
CA LEU A 182 -3.42 1.41 9.20
C LEU A 182 -2.80 0.53 10.29
N ARG A 183 -2.04 1.12 11.22
CA ARG A 183 -1.49 0.40 12.38
C ARG A 183 -2.60 -0.18 13.26
N LYS A 184 -3.65 0.61 13.52
CA LYS A 184 -4.81 0.17 14.29
C LYS A 184 -5.52 -1.01 13.61
N GLN A 185 -5.78 -0.91 12.30
CA GLN A 185 -6.40 -1.99 11.53
C GLN A 185 -5.57 -3.28 11.54
N LEU A 186 -4.24 -3.15 11.44
CA LEU A 186 -3.34 -4.30 11.53
C LEU A 186 -3.41 -4.97 12.91
N GLU A 187 -3.45 -4.20 13.98
CA GLU A 187 -3.58 -4.70 15.35
C GLU A 187 -4.93 -5.42 15.56
N GLU A 188 -6.02 -4.83 15.10
CA GLU A 188 -7.36 -5.45 15.12
C GLU A 188 -7.40 -6.78 14.36
N CYS A 189 -6.84 -6.83 13.15
CA CYS A 189 -6.75 -8.06 12.36
C CYS A 189 -5.85 -9.11 13.04
N THR A 190 -4.73 -8.69 13.62
CA THR A 190 -3.79 -9.58 14.32
C THR A 190 -4.42 -10.17 15.57
N THR A 191 -5.14 -9.37 16.36
CA THR A 191 -5.84 -9.84 17.56
C THR A 191 -6.99 -10.77 17.20
N PHE A 192 -7.74 -10.48 16.13
CA PHE A 192 -8.77 -11.35 15.59
C PHE A 192 -8.18 -12.71 15.16
N ASN A 193 -7.09 -12.71 14.38
CA ASN A 193 -6.40 -13.94 13.95
C ASN A 193 -5.90 -14.76 15.14
N LYS A 194 -5.28 -14.13 16.14
CA LYS A 194 -4.88 -14.82 17.39
C LYS A 194 -6.08 -15.45 18.10
N SER A 195 -7.24 -14.80 18.09
CA SER A 195 -8.46 -15.36 18.68
C SER A 195 -8.97 -16.58 17.91
N LEU A 196 -8.92 -16.55 16.57
CA LEU A 196 -9.27 -17.68 15.72
C LEU A 196 -8.31 -18.86 15.92
N GLU A 197 -7.01 -18.57 15.99
CA GLU A 197 -5.98 -19.58 16.26
C GLU A 197 -6.21 -20.25 17.63
N LYS A 198 -6.52 -19.47 18.68
CA LYS A 198 -6.89 -20.02 19.99
C LYS A 198 -8.13 -20.92 19.91
N LYS A 199 -9.18 -20.51 19.18
CA LYS A 199 -10.39 -21.33 18.98
C LYS A 199 -10.09 -22.61 18.21
N LEU A 200 -9.23 -22.55 17.19
CA LEU A 200 -8.81 -23.70 16.41
C LEU A 200 -7.99 -24.69 17.27
N ASN A 201 -7.04 -24.18 18.05
CA ASN A 201 -6.20 -25.00 18.93
C ASN A 201 -6.95 -25.55 20.14
N ALA A 202 -7.94 -24.82 20.67
CA ALA A 202 -8.81 -25.30 21.76
C ALA A 202 -9.84 -26.33 21.29
N SER A 203 -10.17 -26.35 20.00
CA SER A 203 -10.95 -27.41 19.36
C SER A 203 -10.09 -28.65 19.11
N GLY A 204 -9.35 -29.06 20.14
CA GLY A 204 -8.34 -30.11 20.09
C GLY A 204 -8.89 -31.44 19.58
N PRO A 205 -7.99 -32.33 19.11
CA PRO A 205 -8.33 -33.60 18.48
C PRO A 205 -9.23 -34.45 19.38
N LEU A 206 -10.45 -34.78 18.91
CA LEU A 206 -11.38 -35.83 19.35
C LEU A 206 -11.16 -36.47 20.75
N SER A 207 -10.85 -35.69 21.78
CA SER A 207 -10.36 -36.18 23.07
C SER A 207 -11.44 -36.90 23.85
N MET A 208 -12.69 -36.64 23.51
CA MET A 208 -13.85 -37.43 23.93
C MET A 208 -13.75 -38.93 23.60
N PHE A 209 -12.85 -39.36 22.69
CA PHE A 209 -12.59 -40.76 22.36
C PHE A 209 -11.25 -41.28 22.93
N ASP A 210 -10.64 -40.57 23.89
CA ASP A 210 -9.42 -41.00 24.59
C ASP A 210 -9.65 -42.25 25.45
N ASP A 211 -10.81 -42.36 26.09
CA ASP A 211 -11.15 -43.45 26.99
C ASP A 211 -11.53 -44.76 26.29
N PHE A 212 -11.70 -44.74 24.96
CA PHE A 212 -12.06 -45.95 24.22
C PHE A 212 -10.91 -46.96 24.24
N GLN A 213 -11.18 -48.17 24.70
CA GLN A 213 -10.28 -49.31 24.65
C GLN A 213 -10.89 -50.35 23.72
N PHE A 214 -10.09 -50.90 22.79
CA PHE A 214 -10.56 -51.87 21.79
C PHE A 214 -11.32 -53.05 22.43
N THR A 215 -10.77 -53.59 23.52
CA THR A 215 -11.34 -54.72 24.28
C THR A 215 -12.64 -54.41 25.04
N LYS A 216 -12.99 -53.12 25.19
CA LYS A 216 -14.18 -52.66 25.93
C LYS A 216 -15.18 -51.90 25.04
N LEU A 217 -15.04 -52.00 23.72
CA LEU A 217 -15.99 -51.41 22.79
C LEU A 217 -17.38 -52.04 22.99
N ASN A 218 -18.42 -51.20 22.89
CA ASN A 218 -19.80 -51.59 23.10
C ASN A 218 -20.71 -50.71 22.21
N PRO A 219 -22.01 -51.05 22.07
CA PRO A 219 -22.91 -50.27 21.23
C PRO A 219 -23.07 -48.79 21.63
N SER A 220 -22.87 -48.44 22.91
CA SER A 220 -22.99 -47.03 23.33
C SER A 220 -21.83 -46.18 22.81
N HIS A 221 -20.62 -46.75 22.70
CA HIS A 221 -19.48 -46.10 22.04
C HIS A 221 -19.76 -45.83 20.56
N PHE A 222 -20.40 -46.77 19.85
CA PHE A 222 -20.82 -46.55 18.45
C PHE A 222 -21.80 -45.39 18.33
N VAL A 223 -22.82 -45.33 19.20
CA VAL A 223 -23.79 -44.23 19.21
C VAL A 223 -23.12 -42.88 19.49
N GLN A 224 -22.13 -42.83 20.38
CA GLN A 224 -21.36 -41.61 20.65
C GLN A 224 -20.57 -41.13 19.43
N VAL A 225 -19.88 -42.03 18.73
CA VAL A 225 -19.14 -41.72 17.49
C VAL A 225 -20.11 -41.27 16.41
N LEU A 226 -21.22 -41.99 16.21
CA LEU A 226 -22.24 -41.66 15.23
C LEU A 226 -22.82 -40.25 15.46
N HIS A 227 -23.18 -39.92 16.69
CA HIS A 227 -23.68 -38.58 17.03
C HIS A 227 -22.65 -37.49 16.74
N PHE A 228 -21.38 -37.75 17.06
CA PHE A 228 -20.30 -36.83 16.78
C PHE A 228 -20.09 -36.64 15.27
N CYS A 229 -20.08 -37.73 14.49
CA CYS A 229 -19.96 -37.71 13.03
C CYS A 229 -21.10 -36.90 12.41
N LEU A 230 -22.35 -37.15 12.81
CA LEU A 230 -23.52 -36.41 12.32
C LEU A 230 -23.45 -34.92 12.67
N ARG A 231 -23.02 -34.57 13.89
CA ARG A 231 -22.84 -33.17 14.29
C ARG A 231 -21.75 -32.49 13.45
N SER A 232 -20.65 -33.18 13.20
CA SER A 232 -19.52 -32.68 12.42
C SER A 232 -19.89 -32.49 10.96
N ALA A 233 -20.56 -33.46 10.33
CA ALA A 233 -21.08 -33.36 8.97
C ALA A 233 -22.03 -32.17 8.82
N ARG A 234 -22.99 -32.02 9.74
CA ARG A 234 -23.92 -30.86 9.76
C ARG A 234 -23.20 -29.54 9.92
N SER A 235 -22.19 -29.47 10.79
CA SER A 235 -21.40 -28.26 10.98
C SER A 235 -20.61 -27.90 9.72
N PHE A 236 -20.02 -28.90 9.06
CA PHE A 236 -19.30 -28.72 7.80
C PHE A 236 -20.24 -28.24 6.68
N VAL A 237 -21.40 -28.89 6.50
CA VAL A 237 -22.42 -28.48 5.52
C VAL A 237 -22.84 -27.03 5.72
N LYS A 238 -23.02 -26.59 6.97
CA LYS A 238 -23.34 -25.18 7.27
C LYS A 238 -22.24 -24.22 6.81
N VAL A 239 -20.97 -24.58 6.97
CA VAL A 239 -19.85 -23.75 6.49
C VAL A 239 -19.82 -23.77 4.95
N MET A 240 -19.93 -24.94 4.34
CA MET A 240 -19.96 -25.11 2.89
C MET A 240 -21.07 -24.28 2.24
N VAL A 241 -22.30 -24.35 2.76
CA VAL A 241 -23.44 -23.57 2.25
C VAL A 241 -23.21 -22.07 2.38
N LYS A 242 -22.65 -21.59 3.49
CA LYS A 242 -22.31 -20.16 3.66
C LYS A 242 -21.26 -19.68 2.65
N GLU A 243 -20.27 -20.51 2.34
CA GLU A 243 -19.27 -20.19 1.31
C GLU A 243 -19.90 -20.20 -0.08
N MET A 244 -20.81 -21.14 -0.38
CA MET A 244 -21.59 -21.16 -1.62
C MET A 244 -22.46 -19.90 -1.78
N GLU A 245 -23.13 -19.46 -0.72
CA GLU A 245 -23.90 -18.20 -0.68
C GLU A 245 -22.99 -16.99 -0.95
N SER A 246 -21.81 -16.96 -0.32
CA SER A 246 -20.82 -15.88 -0.51
C SER A 246 -20.28 -15.85 -1.94
N ALA A 247 -20.15 -17.01 -2.57
CA ALA A 247 -19.79 -17.18 -3.98
C ALA A 247 -20.98 -16.97 -4.95
N LYS A 248 -22.17 -16.60 -4.45
CA LYS A 248 -23.40 -16.38 -5.22
C LYS A 248 -23.87 -17.61 -6.01
N TRP A 249 -23.68 -18.80 -5.47
CA TRP A 249 -24.23 -20.03 -6.06
C TRP A 249 -25.75 -20.07 -5.91
N ASP A 250 -26.42 -20.62 -6.92
CA ASP A 250 -27.84 -20.97 -6.82
C ASP A 250 -27.99 -22.27 -6.02
N LEU A 251 -28.36 -22.14 -4.74
CA LEU A 251 -28.56 -23.27 -3.84
C LEU A 251 -29.69 -24.20 -4.31
N ASP A 252 -30.68 -23.68 -5.05
CA ASP A 252 -31.81 -24.46 -5.53
C ASP A 252 -31.41 -25.33 -6.71
N ALA A 253 -30.67 -24.75 -7.64
CA ALA A 253 -30.07 -25.49 -8.73
C ALA A 253 -29.09 -26.55 -8.20
N ALA A 254 -28.28 -26.21 -7.19
CA ALA A 254 -27.35 -27.14 -6.57
C ALA A 254 -28.07 -28.31 -5.88
N ALA A 255 -29.11 -28.03 -5.08
CA ALA A 255 -29.89 -29.07 -4.40
C ALA A 255 -30.59 -30.01 -5.40
N LYS A 256 -31.14 -29.47 -6.50
CA LYS A 256 -31.76 -30.26 -7.59
C LYS A 256 -30.75 -31.12 -8.35
N THR A 257 -29.50 -30.66 -8.45
CA THR A 257 -28.41 -31.41 -9.09
C THR A 257 -27.98 -32.59 -8.22
N ILE A 258 -27.94 -32.38 -6.90
CA ILE A 258 -27.54 -33.40 -5.92
C ILE A 258 -28.54 -34.55 -5.84
N GLU A 259 -29.84 -34.24 -5.70
CA GLU A 259 -30.91 -35.25 -5.69
C GLU A 259 -32.00 -34.86 -6.70
N PRO A 260 -31.87 -35.30 -7.97
CA PRO A 260 -32.86 -35.05 -9.01
C PRO A 260 -34.20 -35.69 -8.63
N GLY A 261 -35.22 -34.88 -8.38
CA GLY A 261 -36.56 -35.34 -8.02
C GLY A 261 -36.92 -35.22 -6.53
N ALA A 262 -36.04 -34.69 -5.69
CA ALA A 262 -36.37 -34.40 -4.30
C ALA A 262 -37.42 -33.27 -4.20
N VAL A 263 -38.57 -33.57 -3.58
CA VAL A 263 -39.61 -32.58 -3.26
C VAL A 263 -39.47 -32.18 -1.80
N PHE A 264 -39.03 -30.95 -1.56
CA PHE A 264 -38.88 -30.41 -0.21
C PHE A 264 -40.18 -29.77 0.25
N ALA A 265 -40.74 -30.26 1.37
CA ALA A 265 -41.95 -29.68 1.96
C ALA A 265 -41.75 -28.23 2.45
N ARG A 266 -40.50 -27.83 2.74
CA ARG A 266 -40.11 -26.48 3.14
C ARG A 266 -38.81 -26.10 2.46
N GLU A 267 -38.67 -24.82 2.17
CA GLU A 267 -37.44 -24.22 1.64
C GLU A 267 -36.21 -24.56 2.49
N SER A 268 -36.35 -24.50 3.82
CA SER A 268 -35.27 -24.83 4.76
C SER A 268 -34.84 -26.30 4.74
N HIS A 269 -35.64 -27.22 4.17
CA HIS A 269 -35.30 -28.63 4.09
C HIS A 269 -34.29 -28.95 2.98
N LYS A 270 -33.97 -27.98 2.11
CA LYS A 270 -32.90 -28.14 1.10
C LYS A 270 -31.55 -28.46 1.73
N CYS A 271 -31.33 -28.08 3.01
CA CYS A 271 -30.13 -28.45 3.76
C CYS A 271 -29.92 -29.97 3.83
N PHE A 272 -30.99 -30.77 3.82
CA PHE A 272 -30.88 -32.23 3.84
C PHE A 272 -30.29 -32.82 2.56
N ALA A 273 -30.46 -32.16 1.41
CA ALA A 273 -29.80 -32.58 0.16
C ALA A 273 -28.28 -32.46 0.31
N PHE A 274 -27.82 -31.33 0.84
CA PHE A 274 -26.39 -31.08 1.09
C PHE A 274 -25.84 -31.99 2.20
N GLU A 275 -26.59 -32.21 3.28
CA GLU A 275 -26.21 -33.17 4.33
C GLU A 275 -26.08 -34.60 3.77
N SER A 276 -27.05 -35.03 2.95
CA SER A 276 -27.02 -36.33 2.29
C SER A 276 -25.81 -36.47 1.38
N PHE A 277 -25.55 -35.46 0.54
CA PHE A 277 -24.39 -35.44 -0.36
C PHE A 277 -23.07 -35.56 0.39
N VAL A 278 -22.86 -34.72 1.41
CA VAL A 278 -21.62 -34.75 2.20
C VAL A 278 -21.47 -36.09 2.89
N CYS A 279 -22.53 -36.63 3.52
CA CYS A 279 -22.47 -37.94 4.15
C CYS A 279 -22.16 -39.06 3.15
N ARG A 280 -22.79 -39.06 1.98
CA ARG A 280 -22.54 -40.05 0.92
C ARG A 280 -21.09 -40.02 0.45
N THR A 281 -20.54 -38.83 0.22
CA THR A 281 -19.17 -38.69 -0.28
C THR A 281 -18.14 -38.97 0.81
N MET A 282 -18.37 -38.53 2.06
CA MET A 282 -17.44 -38.80 3.17
C MET A 282 -17.46 -40.26 3.62
N LEU A 283 -18.58 -40.96 3.45
CA LEU A 283 -18.74 -42.37 3.80
C LEU A 283 -18.66 -43.30 2.58
N GLU A 284 -18.23 -42.79 1.43
CA GLU A 284 -18.04 -43.61 0.23
C GLU A 284 -16.98 -44.69 0.51
N GLY A 285 -17.28 -45.95 0.19
CA GLY A 285 -16.39 -47.09 0.43
C GLY A 285 -16.46 -47.69 1.84
N PHE A 286 -17.28 -47.17 2.77
CA PHE A 286 -17.45 -47.77 4.11
C PHE A 286 -18.05 -49.18 4.11
N ASP A 287 -18.59 -49.61 2.98
CA ASP A 287 -19.07 -50.96 2.73
C ASP A 287 -17.93 -51.98 2.52
N SER A 288 -16.69 -51.52 2.30
CA SER A 288 -15.51 -52.39 2.15
C SER A 288 -14.51 -52.23 3.31
N PRO A 289 -13.77 -53.30 3.69
CA PRO A 289 -12.78 -53.26 4.78
C PRO A 289 -11.64 -52.28 4.57
N ASP A 290 -11.38 -51.91 3.32
CA ASP A 290 -10.32 -51.01 2.87
C ASP A 290 -10.82 -49.61 2.52
N PHE A 291 -12.08 -49.28 2.85
CA PHE A 291 -12.70 -47.98 2.59
C PHE A 291 -12.65 -47.55 1.10
N GLY A 292 -12.69 -48.52 0.18
CA GLY A 292 -12.57 -48.30 -1.27
C GLY A 292 -11.19 -47.83 -1.75
N VAL A 293 -10.12 -47.97 -0.94
CA VAL A 293 -8.76 -47.49 -1.26
C VAL A 293 -7.97 -48.47 -2.13
N ALA A 294 -8.17 -49.79 -1.98
CA ALA A 294 -7.44 -50.80 -2.74
C ALA A 294 -8.21 -51.20 -4.00
N LYS A 295 -7.81 -50.64 -5.15
CA LYS A 295 -8.45 -50.98 -6.43
C LYS A 295 -8.04 -52.33 -7.01
N GLU A 296 -6.95 -52.99 -6.56
CA GLU A 296 -6.41 -54.18 -7.25
C GLU A 296 -5.62 -55.17 -6.36
N SER A 297 -5.99 -55.41 -5.10
CA SER A 297 -5.38 -56.54 -4.37
C SER A 297 -6.39 -57.30 -3.54
N ASP A 298 -6.20 -58.62 -3.48
CA ASP A 298 -6.87 -59.53 -2.54
C ASP A 298 -6.63 -59.04 -1.10
N SER A 299 -7.46 -58.10 -0.65
CA SER A 299 -7.31 -57.47 0.65
C SER A 299 -7.63 -58.53 1.70
N LYS A 300 -6.61 -59.10 2.33
CA LYS A 300 -6.78 -59.77 3.62
C LYS A 300 -7.49 -58.77 4.51
N ARG A 301 -8.68 -59.14 5.02
CA ARG A 301 -9.41 -58.34 6.02
C ARG A 301 -8.39 -57.92 7.09
N LEU A 302 -8.09 -56.62 7.14
CA LEU A 302 -7.23 -56.07 8.16
C LEU A 302 -7.84 -56.37 9.52
N ASP A 303 -6.98 -56.70 10.48
CA ASP A 303 -7.39 -57.02 11.84
C ASP A 303 -8.16 -55.82 12.44
N PRO A 304 -9.36 -56.00 13.02
CA PRO A 304 -10.12 -54.90 13.62
C PRO A 304 -9.32 -54.10 14.66
N GLU A 305 -8.34 -54.71 15.32
CA GLU A 305 -7.43 -54.01 16.24
C GLU A 305 -6.49 -53.04 15.50
N GLN A 306 -6.03 -53.40 14.30
CA GLN A 306 -5.22 -52.52 13.45
C GLN A 306 -6.01 -51.29 13.03
N HIS A 307 -7.27 -51.45 12.61
CA HIS A 307 -8.15 -50.31 12.29
C HIS A 307 -8.36 -49.38 13.50
N PHE A 308 -8.54 -49.96 14.69
CA PHE A 308 -8.69 -49.19 15.91
C PHE A 308 -7.44 -48.39 16.27
N ASN A 309 -6.26 -49.00 16.10
CA ASN A 309 -4.98 -48.33 16.31
C ASN A 309 -4.75 -47.21 15.30
N THR A 310 -5.08 -47.43 14.01
CA THR A 310 -5.06 -46.38 12.99
C THR A 310 -5.98 -45.22 13.35
N PHE A 311 -7.19 -45.49 13.84
CA PHE A 311 -8.09 -44.46 14.36
C PHE A 311 -7.47 -43.69 15.54
N LYS A 312 -6.85 -44.36 16.52
CA LYS A 312 -6.17 -43.72 17.66
C LYS A 312 -5.00 -42.82 17.23
N THR A 313 -4.29 -43.18 16.17
CA THR A 313 -3.22 -42.35 15.59
C THR A 313 -3.79 -41.16 14.82
N LEU A 314 -4.81 -41.37 13.99
CA LEU A 314 -5.41 -40.31 13.18
C LEU A 314 -6.15 -39.28 14.01
N LYS A 315 -6.87 -39.72 15.05
CA LYS A 315 -7.64 -38.79 15.88
C LYS A 315 -6.76 -37.75 16.55
N SER A 316 -5.51 -38.09 16.89
CA SER A 316 -4.56 -37.22 17.60
C SER A 316 -3.70 -36.39 16.65
N ALA A 317 -3.75 -36.69 15.36
CA ALA A 317 -3.02 -35.94 14.33
C ALA A 317 -3.70 -34.60 14.03
N HIS A 318 -2.88 -33.57 13.78
CA HIS A 318 -3.41 -32.28 13.36
C HIS A 318 -3.92 -32.35 11.91
N PRO A 319 -5.17 -31.96 11.60
CA PRO A 319 -5.73 -32.13 10.24
C PRO A 319 -4.88 -31.51 9.13
N LYS A 320 -4.31 -30.32 9.36
CA LYS A 320 -3.41 -29.67 8.39
C LYS A 320 -2.14 -30.47 8.09
N SER A 321 -1.52 -31.09 9.10
CA SER A 321 -0.31 -31.89 8.87
C SER A 321 -0.64 -33.18 8.15
N PHE A 322 -1.81 -33.77 8.43
CA PHE A 322 -2.28 -34.97 7.73
C PHE A 322 -2.53 -34.70 6.24
N LEU A 323 -3.22 -33.60 5.90
CA LEU A 323 -3.46 -33.19 4.52
C LEU A 323 -2.16 -32.83 3.78
N ALA A 324 -1.21 -32.18 4.45
CA ALA A 324 0.09 -31.87 3.87
C ALA A 324 0.93 -33.13 3.58
N GLN A 325 0.82 -34.16 4.41
CA GLN A 325 1.53 -35.43 4.23
C GLN A 325 0.84 -36.36 3.22
N ASN A 326 -0.49 -36.27 3.08
CA ASN A 326 -1.29 -37.13 2.20
C ASN A 326 -2.17 -36.31 1.24
N PRO A 327 -1.57 -35.52 0.33
CA PRO A 327 -2.31 -34.61 -0.56
C PRO A 327 -3.17 -35.34 -1.61
N SER A 328 -2.89 -36.61 -1.88
CA SER A 328 -3.66 -37.45 -2.81
C SER A 328 -4.76 -38.28 -2.14
N SER A 329 -4.94 -38.15 -0.82
CA SER A 329 -6.00 -38.86 -0.08
C SER A 329 -7.39 -38.44 -0.54
N SER A 330 -8.39 -39.32 -0.38
CA SER A 330 -9.80 -39.00 -0.66
C SER A 330 -10.27 -37.78 0.11
N LEU A 331 -9.85 -37.63 1.37
CA LEU A 331 -10.14 -36.46 2.20
C LEU A 331 -9.50 -35.17 1.67
N ALA A 332 -8.31 -35.22 1.07
CA ALA A 332 -7.64 -34.05 0.50
C ALA A 332 -8.22 -33.62 -0.87
N ARG A 333 -8.96 -34.51 -1.54
CA ARG A 333 -9.65 -34.22 -2.81
C ARG A 333 -11.01 -33.56 -2.63
N PHE A 334 -11.55 -33.59 -1.41
CA PHE A 334 -12.86 -33.04 -1.05
C PHE A 334 -12.75 -31.58 -0.63
#